data_AF-A0A950TA07-F1
#
_entry.id   AF-A0A950TA07-F1
#
_cell.length_a   1.000
_cell.length_b   1.000
_cell.length_c   1.000
_cell.angle_alpha   90.00
_cell.angle_beta   90.00
_cell.angle_gamma   90.00
#
_symmetry.space_group_name_H-M   'P 1'
#
loop_
_entity.id
_entity.type
_entity.pdbx_description
1 polymer ?
#
loop_
_entity_poly.entity_id
_entity_poly.type
_entity_poly.pdbx_seq_one_letter_code
_entity_poly.pdbx_strand_id
1 'polypeptide(L)' 'MPQQLTRETLIAKDLADPLRRFRDQFVIPEGLIYLDGNSLGMLPRACVERVRQVVKREWGETLISSWNDHG' A
#
# COMPACT_ATOMS: atom_id res chain seq x y z
N MET A 1 10.71 -33.06 13.62
CA MET A 1 9.35 -33.18 13.02
C MET A 1 9.04 -31.86 12.35
N PRO A 2 8.68 -31.83 11.04
CA PRO A 2 8.19 -30.61 10.45
C PRO A 2 6.94 -30.14 11.22
N GLN A 3 6.88 -28.87 11.57
CA GLN A 3 5.71 -28.29 12.21
C GLN A 3 4.51 -28.47 11.25
N GLN A 4 3.44 -29.10 11.72
CA GLN A 4 2.24 -29.33 10.92
C GLN A 4 1.60 -27.98 10.57
N LEU A 5 1.39 -27.70 9.29
CA LEU A 5 0.70 -26.48 8.83
C LEU A 5 -0.79 -26.56 9.20
N THR A 6 -1.15 -26.00 10.34
CA THR A 6 -2.55 -25.79 10.76
C THR A 6 -2.91 -24.31 10.74
N ARG A 7 -4.20 -23.98 10.75
CA ARG A 7 -4.68 -22.60 10.81
C ARG A 7 -4.11 -21.84 12.01
N GLU A 8 -4.03 -22.49 13.17
CA GLU A 8 -3.49 -21.92 14.40
C GLU A 8 -2.01 -21.57 14.24
N THR A 9 -1.23 -22.45 13.60
CA THR A 9 0.20 -22.19 13.34
C THR A 9 0.42 -21.05 12.36
N LEU A 10 -0.45 -20.87 11.37
CA LEU A 10 -0.38 -19.75 10.42
C LEU A 10 -0.75 -18.42 11.08
N ILE A 11 -1.78 -18.39 11.93
CA ILE A 11 -2.14 -17.20 12.72
C ILE A 11 -0.97 -16.80 13.64
N ALA A 12 -0.32 -17.76 14.30
CA ALA A 12 0.84 -17.47 15.13
C ALA A 12 2.01 -16.86 14.32
N LYS A 13 2.20 -17.30 13.08
CA LYS A 13 3.20 -16.73 12.16
C LYS A 13 2.82 -15.32 11.73
N ASP A 14 1.55 -15.06 11.38
CA ASP A 14 1.08 -13.72 11.03
C ASP A 14 1.28 -12.73 12.19
N LEU A 15 0.97 -13.15 13.42
CA LEU A 15 1.15 -12.32 14.61
C LEU A 15 2.63 -12.03 14.92
N ALA A 16 3.52 -12.97 14.62
CA ALA A 16 4.96 -12.84 14.86
C ALA A 16 5.71 -12.15 13.70
N ASP A 17 5.06 -11.87 12.57
CA ASP A 17 5.70 -11.26 11.41
C ASP A 17 6.14 -9.82 11.71
N PRO A 18 7.45 -9.50 11.69
CA PRO A 18 7.95 -8.14 11.91
C PRO A 18 7.48 -7.16 10.83
N LEU A 19 7.03 -7.66 9.67
CA LEU A 19 6.53 -6.84 8.55
C LEU A 19 5.01 -6.62 8.59
N ARG A 20 4.27 -7.26 9.51
CA ARG A 20 2.80 -7.19 9.59
C ARG A 20 2.25 -5.76 9.50
N ARG A 21 2.91 -4.80 10.15
CA ARG A 21 2.53 -3.38 10.17
C ARG A 21 2.54 -2.70 8.79
N PHE A 22 3.31 -3.19 7.82
CA PHE A 22 3.35 -2.60 6.49
C PHE A 22 2.04 -2.82 5.74
N ARG A 23 1.27 -3.85 6.10
CA ARG A 23 -0.07 -4.10 5.55
C ARG A 23 -0.99 -2.88 5.72
N ASP A 24 -0.84 -2.14 6.82
CA ASP A 24 -1.68 -0.97 7.13
C ASP A 24 -1.43 0.22 6.18
N GLN A 25 -0.30 0.21 5.45
CA GLN A 25 0.05 1.25 4.48
C GLN A 25 -0.71 1.13 3.16
N PHE A 26 -1.50 0.07 2.96
CA PHE A 26 -2.24 -0.20 1.73
C PHE A 26 -3.75 -0.04 1.90
N VAL A 27 -4.41 0.33 0.81
CA VAL A 27 -5.87 0.30 0.71
C VAL A 27 -6.28 -1.12 0.32
N ILE A 28 -6.75 -1.90 1.29
CA ILE A 28 -7.08 -3.32 1.07
C ILE A 28 -8.60 -3.49 1.18
N PRO A 29 -9.28 -3.90 0.09
CA PRO A 29 -10.70 -4.23 0.12
C PRO A 29 -11.00 -5.35 1.10
N GLU A 30 -12.14 -5.26 1.79
CA GLU A 30 -12.60 -6.30 2.72
C GLU A 30 -12.85 -7.61 1.97
N GLY A 31 -12.42 -8.73 2.56
CA GLY A 31 -12.63 -10.08 2.02
C GLY A 31 -11.77 -10.46 0.81
N LEU A 32 -10.98 -9.54 0.25
CA LEU A 32 -10.15 -9.81 -0.92
C LEU A 32 -8.83 -10.49 -0.55
N ILE A 33 -8.55 -11.65 -1.16
CA ILE A 33 -7.23 -12.29 -1.17
C ILE A 33 -6.56 -11.96 -2.51
N TYR A 34 -5.61 -11.02 -2.49
CA TYR A 34 -4.98 -10.51 -3.71
C TYR A 34 -3.60 -11.15 -3.92
N LEU A 35 -3.49 -12.06 -4.89
CA LEU A 35 -2.28 -12.83 -5.20
C LEU A 35 -1.63 -12.46 -6.54
N ASP A 36 -2.05 -11.36 -7.18
CA ASP A 36 -1.53 -10.88 -8.47
C ASP A 36 -0.76 -9.54 -8.34
N GLY A 37 -0.19 -9.29 -7.17
CA GLY A 37 0.59 -8.08 -6.88
C GLY A 37 1.87 -7.94 -7.71
N ASN A 38 2.32 -9.02 -8.35
CA ASN A 38 3.40 -9.04 -9.32
C ASN A 38 3.02 -8.38 -10.65
N SER A 39 1.74 -8.34 -11.00
CA SER A 39 1.24 -7.66 -12.20
C SER A 39 0.95 -6.19 -11.88
N LEU A 40 0.12 -5.95 -10.87
CA LEU A 40 -0.17 -4.60 -10.38
C LEU A 40 -0.16 -4.58 -8.85
N GLY A 41 0.71 -3.77 -8.26
CA GLY A 41 0.79 -3.64 -6.80
C GLY A 41 -0.49 -3.07 -6.19
N MET A 42 -0.83 -3.53 -4.98
CA MET A 42 -1.92 -2.95 -4.18
C MET A 42 -1.64 -1.46 -3.93
N LEU A 43 -2.68 -0.63 -3.97
CA LEU A 43 -2.55 0.83 -3.83
C LEU A 43 -2.00 1.24 -2.46
N PRO A 44 -0.82 1.89 -2.39
CA PRO A 44 -0.33 2.49 -1.15
C PRO A 44 -1.17 3.73 -0.79
N ARG A 45 -1.52 3.89 0.49
CA ARG A 45 -2.27 5.07 1.00
C ARG A 45 -1.53 6.37 0.72
N ALA A 46 -0.20 6.38 0.83
CA ALA A 46 0.60 7.56 0.55
C ALA A 46 0.50 8.01 -0.92
N CYS A 47 0.28 7.08 -1.86
CA CYS A 47 0.08 7.40 -3.27
C CYS A 47 -1.19 8.25 -3.48
N VAL A 48 -2.29 7.90 -2.78
CA VAL A 48 -3.53 8.68 -2.83
C VAL A 48 -3.28 10.13 -2.42
N GLU A 49 -2.53 10.34 -1.33
CA GLU A 49 -2.25 11.68 -0.83
C GLU A 49 -1.29 12.46 -1.72
N ARG A 50 -0.23 11.80 -2.22
CA ARG A 50 0.70 12.44 -3.16
C ARG A 50 -0.02 12.88 -4.42
N VAL A 51 -0.84 12.02 -5.03
CA VAL A 51 -1.60 12.36 -6.24
C VAL A 51 -2.58 13.51 -5.96
N ARG A 52 -3.25 13.50 -4.80
CA ARG A 52 -4.13 14.61 -4.41
C ARG A 52 -3.38 15.93 -4.32
N GLN A 53 -2.16 15.94 -3.78
CA GLN A 53 -1.31 17.13 -3.70
C GLN A 53 -0.90 17.62 -5.09
N VAL A 54 -0.43 16.72 -5.96
CA VAL A 54 -0.05 17.05 -7.35
C VAL A 54 -1.23 17.72 -8.07
N VAL A 55 -2.40 17.09 -8.04
CA VAL A 55 -3.55 17.56 -8.82
C VAL A 55 -4.09 18.88 -8.25
N LYS A 56 -4.31 18.96 -6.93
CA LYS A 56 -4.99 20.12 -6.35
C LYS A 56 -4.09 21.34 -6.20
N ARG A 57 -2.83 21.14 -5.78
CA ARG A 57 -1.93 22.24 -5.43
C ARG A 57 -0.95 22.51 -6.56
N GLU A 58 -0.11 21.53 -6.86
CA GLU A 58 1.01 21.72 -7.79
C GLU A 58 0.46 22.11 -9.16
N TRP A 59 -0.39 21.28 -9.77
CA TRP A 59 -1.01 21.61 -11.05
C TRP A 59 -2.12 22.66 -10.91
N GLY A 60 -3.07 22.44 -9.99
CA GLY A 60 -4.29 23.25 -9.90
C GLY A 60 -4.06 24.73 -9.55
N GLU A 61 -3.04 25.05 -8.75
CA GLU A 61 -2.79 26.42 -8.28
C GLU A 61 -1.62 27.09 -9.03
N THR A 62 -0.58 26.34 -9.41
CA THR A 62 0.63 26.92 -10.01
C THR A 62 0.73 26.77 -11.54
N LEU A 63 -0.16 25.96 -12.14
CA LEU A 63 -0.27 25.75 -13.58
C LEU A 63 1.09 25.37 -14.21
N ILE A 64 1.50 26.05 -15.28
CA ILE A 64 2.74 25.77 -16.01
C ILE A 64 4.00 26.01 -15.16
N SER A 65 3.93 26.80 -14.08
CA SER A 65 5.09 27.00 -13.20
C SER A 65 5.43 25.73 -12.40
N SER A 66 4.47 24.83 -12.21
CA SER A 66 4.64 23.57 -11.46
C SER A 66 5.80 22.70 -11.93
N TRP A 67 6.12 22.72 -13.22
CA TRP A 67 7.23 21.94 -13.78
C TRP A 67 8.58 22.33 -13.20
N ASN A 68 8.75 23.59 -12.81
CA ASN A 68 9.99 24.11 -12.22
C ASN A 68 9.92 24.15 -10.70
N ASP A 69 8.74 24.43 -10.13
CA ASP A 69 8.59 24.66 -8.69
C ASP A 69 8.45 23.36 -7.88
N HIS A 70 8.04 22.25 -8.51
CA HIS A 70 7.71 20.97 -7.85
C HIS A 70 8.29 19.72 -8.53
N GLY A 71 9.04 19.90 -9.63
CA GLY A 71 9.66 18.84 -10.44
C GLY A 71 11.02 18.37 -9.94
#